data_AF-A0A3Q0DUU9-F1
#
_entry.id   AF-A0A3Q0DUU9-F1
#
_cell.length_a   1.000
_cell.length_b   1.000
_cell.length_c   1.000
_cell.angle_alpha   90.00
_cell.angle_beta   90.00
_cell.angle_gamma   90.00
#
_symmetry.space_group_name_H-M   'P 1'
#
loop_
_entity.id
_entity.type
_entity.pdbx_description
1 polymer ?
#
loop_
_entity_poly.entity_id
_entity_poly.type
_entity_poly.pdbx_seq_one_letter_code
_entity_poly.pdbx_strand_id
1 'polypeptide(L)'
;MALWRGSAYAGFLALAVGCVFLLEPELPGSALRSLWSSLGFGPAPASPGPVSPEGRLAAAWDALIVRPVRRWRRVAVGVNACVDVVLSGVKLLQTLGLSPGNGKDHTVLHSRNDLEEAFIHFMGKGAAAERFFSDKDAFHDIAQVASEFPGATVSQDRVGKDAFFLCFLEAT
;
A
#
# COMPACT_ATOMS: atom_id res chain seq x y z
N MET A 1 -47.89 -16.35 -52.87
CA MET A 1 -47.90 -14.90 -52.58
C MET A 1 -47.28 -14.52 -51.23
N ALA A 2 -46.39 -15.32 -50.62
CA ALA A 2 -45.76 -15.00 -49.33
C ALA A 2 -44.32 -14.46 -49.44
N LEU A 3 -43.61 -14.77 -50.54
CA LEU A 3 -42.20 -14.37 -50.73
C LEU A 3 -42.03 -12.88 -51.07
N TRP A 4 -43.05 -12.25 -51.67
CA TRP A 4 -43.00 -10.83 -52.08
C TRP A 4 -43.21 -9.85 -50.94
N ARG A 5 -43.86 -10.26 -49.84
CA ARG A 5 -44.10 -9.37 -48.70
C ARG A 5 -42.81 -9.12 -47.93
N GLY A 6 -41.98 -10.16 -47.72
CA GLY A 6 -40.69 -10.02 -47.04
C GLY A 6 -39.71 -9.09 -47.75
N SER A 7 -39.63 -9.21 -49.08
CA SER A 7 -38.78 -8.32 -49.90
C SER A 7 -39.25 -6.87 -49.88
N ALA A 8 -40.57 -6.64 -49.85
CA ALA A 8 -41.13 -5.29 -49.76
C ALA A 8 -40.85 -4.66 -48.39
N TYR A 9 -40.97 -5.42 -47.29
CA TYR A 9 -40.63 -4.94 -45.95
C TYR A 9 -39.13 -4.64 -45.81
N ALA A 10 -38.25 -5.49 -46.33
CA ALA A 10 -36.82 -5.25 -46.31
C ALA A 10 -36.44 -4.00 -47.13
N GLY A 11 -37.05 -3.82 -48.31
CA GLY A 11 -36.86 -2.64 -49.13
C GLY A 11 -37.35 -1.35 -48.45
N PHE A 12 -38.51 -1.38 -47.80
CA PHE A 12 -39.05 -0.24 -47.07
C PHE A 12 -38.21 0.13 -45.84
N LEU A 13 -37.66 -0.87 -45.13
CA LEU A 13 -36.78 -0.66 -43.99
C LEU A 13 -35.44 -0.04 -44.42
N ALA A 14 -34.87 -0.52 -45.53
CA ALA A 14 -33.63 0.02 -46.08
C ALA A 14 -33.81 1.47 -46.58
N LEU A 15 -34.93 1.78 -47.22
CA LEU A 15 -35.27 3.15 -47.62
C LEU A 15 -35.49 4.06 -46.42
N ALA A 16 -36.19 3.59 -45.38
CA ALA A 16 -36.41 4.37 -44.17
C ALA A 16 -35.09 4.66 -43.42
N VAL A 17 -34.21 3.66 -43.29
CA VAL A 17 -32.88 3.84 -42.67
C VAL A 17 -32.01 4.77 -43.51
N GLY A 18 -32.02 4.62 -44.84
CA GLY A 18 -31.31 5.49 -45.76
C GLY A 18 -31.81 6.94 -45.73
N CYS A 19 -33.13 7.15 -45.65
CA CYS A 19 -33.73 8.48 -45.50
C CYS A 19 -33.37 9.13 -44.16
N VAL A 20 -33.33 8.37 -43.06
CA VAL A 20 -32.88 8.88 -41.76
C VAL A 20 -31.40 9.27 -41.79
N PHE A 21 -30.54 8.49 -42.44
CA PHE A 21 -29.11 8.81 -42.62
C PHE A 21 -28.85 10.00 -43.54
N LEU A 22 -29.74 10.28 -44.49
CA LEU A 22 -29.62 11.43 -45.43
C LEU A 22 -30.19 12.73 -44.85
N LEU A 23 -31.18 12.67 -43.94
CA LEU A 23 -31.80 13.86 -43.35
C LEU A 23 -31.13 14.36 -42.06
N GLU A 24 -30.41 13.50 -41.33
CA GLU A 24 -29.80 13.84 -40.03
C GLU A 24 -28.33 13.35 -39.99
N PRO A 25 -27.35 14.16 -40.47
CA PRO A 25 -25.94 13.76 -40.50
C PRO A 25 -25.25 13.73 -39.13
N GLU A 26 -25.93 14.11 -38.04
CA GLU A 26 -25.37 14.19 -36.68
C GLU A 26 -26.10 13.23 -35.72
N LEU A 27 -26.17 11.94 -36.07
CA LEU A 27 -26.61 10.91 -35.14
C LEU A 27 -25.57 10.78 -34.01
N PRO A 28 -25.92 11.04 -32.74
CA PRO A 28 -24.97 11.01 -31.64
C PRO A 28 -24.41 9.59 -31.49
N GLY A 29 -23.08 9.45 -31.53
CA GLY A 29 -22.39 8.15 -31.51
C GLY A 29 -22.68 7.25 -30.29
N SER A 30 -23.42 7.73 -29.29
CA SER A 30 -24.01 6.92 -28.22
C SER A 30 -25.14 6.02 -28.69
N ALA A 31 -25.98 6.47 -29.63
CA ALA A 31 -27.08 5.67 -30.18
C ALA A 31 -26.56 4.52 -31.04
N LEU A 32 -25.56 4.81 -31.89
CA LEU A 32 -24.85 3.80 -32.68
C LEU A 32 -24.14 2.76 -31.80
N ARG A 33 -23.49 3.20 -30.72
CA ARG A 33 -22.88 2.28 -29.74
C ARG A 33 -23.90 1.40 -29.05
N SER A 34 -25.06 1.93 -28.65
CA SER A 34 -26.15 1.14 -28.05
C SER A 34 -26.74 0.12 -29.01
N LEU A 35 -26.88 0.49 -30.29
CA LEU A 35 -27.33 -0.43 -31.33
C LEU A 35 -26.30 -1.55 -31.56
N TRP A 36 -25.02 -1.18 -31.61
CA TRP A 36 -23.90 -2.12 -31.79
C TRP A 36 -23.78 -3.12 -30.65
N SER A 37 -23.95 -2.67 -29.40
CA SER A 37 -23.98 -3.56 -28.22
C SER A 37 -25.20 -4.47 -28.20
N SER A 38 -26.37 -3.97 -28.63
CA SER A 38 -27.60 -4.76 -28.65
C SER A 38 -27.60 -5.83 -29.74
N LEU A 39 -26.89 -5.60 -30.84
CA LEU A 39 -26.73 -6.56 -31.95
C LEU A 39 -25.64 -7.61 -31.70
N GLY A 40 -24.96 -7.58 -30.54
CA GLY A 40 -23.98 -8.60 -30.16
C GLY A 40 -22.67 -8.59 -30.95
N PHE A 41 -22.40 -7.56 -31.74
CA PHE A 41 -21.17 -7.40 -32.52
C PHE A 41 -20.02 -6.73 -31.74
N GLY A 42 -20.16 -6.56 -30.42
CA GLY A 42 -19.08 -6.13 -29.52
C GLY A 42 -18.23 -7.31 -29.06
N PRO A 43 -16.95 -7.11 -28.70
CA PRO A 43 -16.18 -8.17 -28.06
C PRO A 43 -16.93 -8.65 -26.82
N ALA A 44 -17.15 -9.96 -26.70
CA ALA A 44 -17.74 -10.56 -25.52
C ALA A 44 -16.98 -10.08 -24.28
N PRO A 45 -17.66 -9.75 -23.16
CA PRO A 45 -16.95 -9.47 -21.91
C PRO A 45 -16.02 -10.65 -21.64
N ALA A 46 -14.73 -10.36 -21.49
CA ALA A 46 -13.71 -11.39 -21.30
C ALA A 46 -14.18 -12.32 -20.17
N SER A 47 -14.32 -13.61 -20.49
CA SER A 47 -14.56 -14.64 -19.48
C SER A 47 -13.47 -14.47 -18.42
N PRO A 48 -13.81 -14.40 -17.11
CA PRO A 48 -12.78 -14.30 -16.09
C PRO A 48 -11.84 -15.49 -16.28
N GLY A 49 -10.58 -15.19 -16.60
CA GLY A 49 -9.55 -16.22 -16.80
C GLY A 49 -9.40 -17.09 -15.55
N PRO A 50 -8.70 -18.22 -15.65
CA PRO A 50 -8.49 -19.09 -14.50
C PRO A 50 -7.86 -18.30 -13.35
N VAL A 51 -8.58 -18.21 -12.23
CA VAL A 51 -8.13 -17.54 -11.01
C VAL A 51 -6.85 -18.21 -10.50
N SER A 52 -5.86 -17.40 -10.11
CA SER A 52 -4.60 -17.92 -9.57
C SER A 52 -4.82 -18.78 -8.32
N PRO A 53 -3.88 -19.67 -7.96
CA PRO A 53 -3.96 -20.44 -6.72
C PRO A 53 -4.16 -19.56 -5.48
N GLU A 54 -3.50 -18.40 -5.42
CA GLU A 54 -3.64 -17.41 -4.35
C GLU A 54 -5.05 -16.80 -4.34
N GLY A 55 -5.61 -16.50 -5.51
CA GLY A 55 -6.97 -16.00 -5.64
C GLY A 55 -8.02 -17.02 -5.17
N ARG A 56 -7.80 -18.31 -5.48
CA ARG A 56 -8.64 -19.40 -4.99
C ARG A 56 -8.54 -19.57 -3.47
N LEU A 57 -7.33 -19.46 -2.92
CA LEU A 57 -7.09 -19.55 -1.49
C LEU A 57 -7.73 -18.36 -0.73
N ALA A 58 -7.55 -17.14 -1.24
CA ALA A 58 -8.17 -15.94 -0.68
C ALA A 58 -9.71 -16.06 -0.66
N ALA A 59 -10.31 -16.50 -1.77
CA ALA A 59 -11.76 -16.72 -1.85
C ALA A 59 -12.24 -17.79 -0.85
N ALA A 60 -11.45 -18.83 -0.62
CA ALA A 60 -11.76 -19.84 0.40
C ALA A 60 -11.66 -19.28 1.82
N TRP A 61 -10.66 -18.44 2.12
CA TRP A 61 -10.54 -17.76 3.41
C TRP A 61 -11.70 -16.79 3.67
N ASP A 62 -12.11 -16.02 2.67
CA ASP A 62 -13.26 -15.11 2.77
C ASP A 62 -14.56 -15.86 3.09
N ALA A 63 -14.72 -17.08 2.56
CA ALA A 63 -15.86 -17.94 2.83
C ALA A 63 -15.81 -18.60 4.23
N LEU A 64 -14.62 -18.90 4.76
CA LEU A 64 -14.44 -19.70 5.97
C LEU A 64 -14.22 -18.87 7.24
N ILE A 65 -13.58 -17.70 7.15
CA ILE A 65 -13.25 -16.87 8.31
C ILE A 65 -14.48 -16.03 8.68
N VAL A 66 -15.33 -16.62 9.52
CA VAL A 66 -16.54 -15.96 10.04
C VAL A 66 -16.41 -15.64 11.53
N ARG A 67 -17.08 -14.57 11.98
CA ARG A 67 -17.08 -14.18 13.40
C ARG A 67 -17.84 -15.22 14.25
N PRO A 68 -17.35 -15.57 15.46
CA PRO A 68 -18.04 -16.52 16.33
C PRO A 68 -19.38 -15.96 16.85
N VAL A 69 -20.28 -16.89 17.19
CA VAL A 69 -21.63 -16.59 17.71
C VAL A 69 -21.57 -15.83 19.04
N ARG A 70 -20.63 -16.20 19.92
CA ARG A 70 -20.35 -15.49 21.17
C ARG A 70 -19.11 -14.61 20.99
N ARG A 71 -19.26 -13.33 21.30
CA ARG A 71 -18.20 -12.32 21.13
C ARG A 71 -17.75 -11.79 22.48
N TRP A 72 -16.47 -11.46 22.57
CA TRP A 72 -15.92 -10.70 23.68
C TRP A 72 -16.60 -9.33 23.73
N ARG A 73 -17.05 -8.91 24.92
CA ARG A 73 -17.67 -7.58 25.10
C ARG A 73 -16.63 -6.49 25.31
N ARG A 74 -15.54 -6.82 26.02
CA ARG A 74 -14.42 -5.95 26.33
C ARG A 74 -13.16 -6.79 26.42
N VAL A 75 -12.04 -6.24 25.97
CA VAL A 75 -10.70 -6.82 26.11
C VAL A 75 -9.78 -5.72 26.62
N ALA A 76 -8.95 -6.06 27.62
CA ALA A 76 -7.91 -5.17 28.12
C ALA A 76 -6.58 -5.63 27.52
N VAL A 77 -5.79 -4.67 27.01
CA VAL A 77 -4.50 -4.91 26.38
C VAL A 77 -3.48 -3.94 26.98
N GLY A 78 -2.33 -4.47 27.38
CA GLY A 78 -1.22 -3.77 28.02
C GLY A 78 -0.06 -4.76 28.20
N VAL A 79 1.10 -4.38 28.75
CA VAL A 79 1.46 -3.12 29.43
C VAL A 79 2.43 -2.23 28.63
N ASN A 80 3.02 -2.76 27.56
CA ASN A 80 4.06 -2.07 26.82
C ASN A 80 3.49 -1.44 25.53
N ALA A 81 3.83 -0.18 25.32
CA ALA A 81 3.59 0.55 24.09
C ALA A 81 4.82 1.42 23.80
N CYS A 82 5.22 1.50 22.53
CA CYS A 82 6.32 2.35 22.07
C CYS A 82 5.90 3.07 20.79
N VAL A 83 6.63 4.13 20.47
CA VAL A 83 6.51 4.84 19.19
C VAL A 83 7.78 4.58 18.42
N ASP A 84 7.62 4.13 17.18
CA ASP A 84 8.75 3.94 16.32
C ASP A 84 8.98 5.13 15.42
N VAL A 85 10.24 5.51 15.31
CA VAL A 85 10.67 6.54 14.37
C VAL A 85 11.60 5.89 13.35
N VAL A 86 11.16 5.85 12.10
CA VAL A 86 11.96 5.34 10.98
C VAL A 86 12.48 6.51 10.17
N LEU A 87 13.81 6.62 10.07
CA LEU A 87 14.49 7.66 9.31
C LEU A 87 15.84 7.18 8.76
N SER A 88 16.49 8.02 7.96
CA SER A 88 17.85 7.75 7.49
C SER A 88 18.86 7.96 8.62
N GLY A 89 19.53 6.89 9.05
CA GLY A 89 20.55 6.95 10.11
C GLY A 89 21.73 7.89 9.76
N VAL A 90 22.16 7.94 8.49
CA VAL A 90 23.20 8.88 8.05
C VAL A 90 22.76 10.33 8.27
N LYS A 91 21.53 10.67 7.88
CA LYS A 91 21.02 12.04 8.07
C LYS A 91 20.81 12.38 9.54
N LEU A 92 20.43 11.41 10.37
CA LEU A 92 20.34 11.59 11.82
C LEU A 92 21.70 11.99 12.41
N LEU A 93 22.75 11.21 12.12
CA LEU A 93 24.10 11.48 12.62
C LEU A 93 24.61 12.85 12.16
N GLN A 94 24.37 13.21 10.89
CA GLN A 94 24.70 14.54 10.36
C GLN A 94 23.96 15.66 11.11
N THR A 95 22.69 15.45 11.44
CA THR A 95 21.87 16.44 12.18
C THR A 95 22.33 16.59 13.62
N LEU A 96 22.82 15.51 14.23
CA LEU A 96 23.45 15.53 15.54
C LEU A 96 24.86 16.17 15.52
N GLY A 97 25.34 16.62 14.37
CA GLY A 97 26.66 17.24 14.21
C GLY A 97 27.82 16.26 14.32
N LEU A 98 27.55 14.95 14.14
CA LEU A 98 28.56 13.90 14.24
C LEU A 98 29.29 13.74 12.91
N SER A 99 30.62 13.71 12.98
CA SER A 99 31.48 13.55 11.81
C SER A 99 31.91 12.09 11.71
N PRO A 100 31.88 11.47 10.51
CA PRO A 100 32.14 10.04 10.36
C PRO A 100 33.55 9.67 10.82
N GLY A 101 33.61 8.90 11.89
CA GLY A 101 34.81 8.32 12.49
C GLY A 101 35.02 6.85 12.09
N ASN A 102 35.69 6.10 12.96
CA ASN A 102 35.97 4.68 12.74
C ASN A 102 34.82 3.82 13.26
N GLY A 103 34.31 2.91 12.41
CA GLY A 103 33.25 1.99 12.81
C GLY A 103 33.72 0.94 13.83
N LYS A 104 33.06 0.88 14.98
CA LYS A 104 33.32 -0.08 16.06
C LYS A 104 32.01 -0.57 16.65
N ASP A 105 31.89 -1.87 16.91
CA ASP A 105 30.73 -2.41 17.61
C ASP A 105 30.79 -2.08 19.10
N HIS A 106 29.63 -1.73 19.64
CA HIS A 106 29.39 -1.49 21.06
C HIS A 106 28.18 -2.31 21.46
N THR A 107 28.26 -3.07 22.55
CA THR A 107 27.13 -3.87 23.04
C THR A 107 26.04 -3.00 23.67
N VAL A 108 26.44 -1.89 24.30
CA VAL A 108 25.59 -0.86 24.89
C VAL A 108 26.12 0.50 24.44
N LEU A 109 25.23 1.42 24.09
CA LEU A 109 25.58 2.77 23.68
C LEU A 109 25.49 3.67 24.91
N HIS A 110 26.62 4.26 25.31
CA HIS A 110 26.67 5.19 26.43
C HIS A 110 26.69 6.65 25.97
N SER A 111 26.95 6.89 24.68
CA SER A 111 27.14 8.23 24.14
C SER A 111 26.72 8.34 22.66
N ARG A 112 26.67 9.60 22.18
CA ARG A 112 26.47 9.91 20.75
C ARG A 112 27.58 9.34 19.86
N ASN A 113 28.82 9.27 20.37
CA ASN A 113 29.93 8.65 19.66
C ASN A 113 29.73 7.13 19.54
N ASP A 114 29.30 6.45 20.60
CA ASP A 114 29.06 5.00 20.52
C ASP A 114 27.98 4.67 19.48
N LEU A 115 26.92 5.50 19.42
CA LEU A 115 25.88 5.40 18.40
C LEU A 115 26.44 5.54 16.99
N GLU A 116 27.31 6.54 16.77
CA GLU A 116 27.96 6.77 15.49
C GLU A 116 28.86 5.59 15.08
N GLU A 117 29.77 5.18 15.99
CA GLU A 117 30.71 4.09 15.76
C GLU A 117 29.98 2.76 15.47
N ALA A 118 28.95 2.44 16.25
CA ALA A 118 28.15 1.24 16.06
C ALA A 118 27.35 1.31 14.75
N PHE A 119 26.76 2.47 14.43
CA PHE A 119 26.04 2.65 13.18
C PHE A 119 26.95 2.43 11.97
N ILE A 120 28.14 3.05 11.94
CA ILE A 120 29.12 2.88 10.85
C ILE A 120 29.55 1.41 10.74
N HIS A 121 29.77 0.72 11.86
CA HIS A 121 30.16 -0.68 11.89
C HIS A 121 29.14 -1.60 11.17
N PHE A 122 27.86 -1.45 11.50
CA PHE A 122 26.80 -2.29 10.92
C PHE A 122 26.39 -1.85 9.52
N MET A 123 26.39 -0.54 9.25
CA MET A 123 26.13 -0.01 7.92
C MET A 123 27.18 -0.48 6.92
N GLY A 124 28.47 -0.47 7.29
CA GLY A 124 29.56 -0.97 6.44
C GLY A 124 29.46 -2.45 6.11
N LYS A 125 28.76 -3.23 6.94
CA LYS A 125 28.49 -4.66 6.73
C LYS A 125 27.16 -4.95 6.05
N GLY A 126 26.29 -3.95 5.89
CA GLY A 126 24.90 -4.16 5.47
C GLY A 126 24.11 -5.06 6.43
N ALA A 127 24.48 -5.07 7.71
CA ALA A 127 23.92 -5.96 8.72
C ALA A 127 22.92 -5.22 9.62
N ALA A 128 21.88 -5.93 10.06
CA ALA A 128 20.96 -5.41 11.07
C ALA A 128 21.57 -5.47 12.47
N ALA A 129 21.26 -4.48 13.30
CA ALA A 129 21.62 -4.46 14.71
C ALA A 129 20.57 -3.70 15.53
N GLU A 130 20.47 -4.06 16.80
CA GLU A 130 19.69 -3.35 17.82
C GLU A 130 20.59 -3.15 19.03
N ARG A 131 20.54 -1.96 19.64
CA ARG A 131 21.37 -1.62 20.79
C ARG A 131 20.58 -0.85 21.82
N PHE A 132 20.87 -1.12 23.09
CA PHE A 132 20.38 -0.33 24.20
C PHE A 132 21.22 0.94 24.34
N PHE A 133 20.56 2.08 24.52
CA PHE A 133 21.21 3.35 24.81
C PHE A 133 21.01 3.68 26.30
N SER A 134 22.09 3.73 27.07
CA SER A 134 21.99 3.77 28.53
C SER A 134 21.83 5.17 29.13
N ASP A 135 22.34 6.19 28.44
CA ASP A 135 22.23 7.58 28.91
C ASP A 135 20.85 8.12 28.52
N LYS A 136 19.99 8.29 29.53
CA LYS A 136 18.59 8.69 29.36
C LYS A 136 18.44 10.06 28.72
N ASP A 137 19.24 11.03 29.15
CA ASP A 137 19.12 12.42 28.70
C ASP A 137 19.64 12.56 27.27
N ALA A 138 20.80 11.96 26.99
CA ALA A 138 21.34 11.94 25.63
C ALA A 138 20.42 11.14 24.69
N PHE A 139 19.81 10.05 25.16
CA PHE A 139 18.81 9.31 24.38
C PHE A 139 17.61 10.20 24.07
N HIS A 140 17.02 10.86 25.07
CA HIS A 140 15.85 11.74 24.91
C HIS A 140 16.11 12.84 23.87
N ASP A 141 17.28 13.49 23.91
CA ASP A 141 17.66 14.50 22.92
C ASP A 141 17.72 13.93 21.50
N ILE A 142 18.36 12.77 21.32
CA ILE A 142 18.49 12.09 20.02
C ILE A 142 17.11 11.71 19.49
N ALA A 143 16.28 11.18 20.38
CA ALA A 143 14.90 10.81 20.15
C ALA A 143 14.05 12.00 19.67
N GLN A 144 14.17 13.13 20.34
CA GLN A 144 13.46 14.36 19.98
C GLN A 144 13.89 14.82 18.58
N VAL A 145 15.20 14.91 18.34
CA VAL A 145 15.76 15.28 17.02
C VAL A 145 15.28 14.31 15.94
N ALA A 146 15.23 13.02 16.22
CA ALA A 146 14.74 12.01 15.28
C ALA A 146 13.24 12.18 14.96
N SER A 147 12.42 12.49 15.97
CA SER A 147 10.97 12.68 15.81
C SER A 147 10.60 13.94 15.03
N GLU A 148 11.40 15.00 15.17
CA GLU A 148 11.21 16.29 14.49
C GLU A 148 11.87 16.31 13.10
N PHE A 149 12.60 15.24 12.73
CA PHE A 149 13.39 15.21 11.51
C PHE A 149 12.52 15.28 10.24
N PRO A 150 12.79 16.21 9.30
CA PRO A 150 12.06 16.29 8.03
C PRO A 150 12.20 15.00 7.20
N GLY A 151 11.10 14.25 7.09
CA GLY A 151 11.07 12.95 6.40
C GLY A 151 11.21 11.74 7.31
N ALA A 152 11.23 11.93 8.64
CA ALA A 152 10.95 10.83 9.56
C ALA A 152 9.52 10.32 9.34
N THR A 153 9.38 9.01 9.25
CA THR A 153 8.07 8.36 9.28
C THR A 153 7.84 7.89 10.71
N VAL A 154 7.03 8.64 11.44
CA VAL A 154 6.55 8.22 12.75
C VAL A 154 5.48 7.16 12.52
N SER A 155 5.62 6.02 13.20
CA SER A 155 4.70 4.89 13.06
C SER A 155 3.37 5.13 13.76
N GLN A 156 2.56 6.10 13.29
CA GLN A 156 1.15 6.17 13.73
C GLN A 156 0.38 4.86 13.42
N ASP A 157 0.84 4.06 12.44
CA ASP A 157 0.21 2.81 11.99
C ASP A 157 1.08 1.53 12.11
N ARG A 158 2.27 1.59 12.73
CA ARG A 158 3.09 0.38 12.97
C ARG A 158 3.48 0.29 14.45
N VAL A 159 2.90 -0.67 15.15
CA VAL A 159 3.34 -1.06 16.50
C VAL A 159 4.57 -1.94 16.33
N GLY A 160 5.75 -1.40 16.62
CA GLY A 160 7.04 -2.01 16.32
C GLY A 160 7.35 -3.28 17.09
N LYS A 161 7.81 -4.28 16.34
CA LYS A 161 8.77 -5.30 16.77
C LYS A 161 9.63 -5.65 15.54
N ASP A 162 10.87 -5.18 15.48
CA ASP A 162 11.90 -5.62 14.50
C ASP A 162 11.99 -4.82 13.17
N ALA A 163 12.79 -3.75 13.17
CA ALA A 163 13.56 -3.18 12.05
C ALA A 163 14.23 -1.86 12.46
N PHE A 164 15.57 -1.84 12.62
CA PHE A 164 16.40 -0.67 13.01
C PHE A 164 15.62 0.50 13.62
N PHE A 165 15.06 0.23 14.79
CA PHE A 165 14.20 1.14 15.53
C PHE A 165 15.05 1.84 16.59
N LEU A 166 15.00 3.16 16.63
CA LEU A 166 15.22 3.86 17.90
C LEU A 166 14.00 3.53 18.76
N CYS A 167 14.07 2.39 19.43
CA CYS A 167 13.02 1.91 20.31
C CYS A 167 13.06 2.79 21.57
N PHE A 168 12.07 3.66 21.73
CA PHE A 168 11.86 4.40 22.97
C PHE A 168 11.37 3.43 24.05
N LEU A 169 12.30 2.73 24.70
CA LEU A 169 12.03 2.07 25.97
C LEU A 169 12.43 3.05 27.08
N GLU A 170 11.48 3.86 27.53
CA GLU A 170 11.62 4.53 28.82
C GLU A 170 11.46 3.44 29.90
N ALA A 171 12.59 2.92 30.38
CA ALA A 171 12.60 2.05 31.55
C ALA A 171 12.27 2.92 32.78
N THR A 172 11.04 2.77 33.29
CA THR A 172 10.66 3.18 34.65
C THR A 172 11.43 2.38 35.69
#